data_AF-A0A6S6G195-F1
#
_entry.id   AF-A0A6S6G195-F1
#
_cell.length_a   1.000
_cell.length_b   1.000
_cell.length_c   1.000
_cell.angle_alpha   90.00
_cell.angle_beta   90.00
_cell.angle_gamma   90.00
#
_symmetry.space_group_name_H-M   'P 1'
#
loop_
_entity.id
_entity.type
_entity.pdbx_description
1 polymer ?
#
loop_
_entity_poly.entity_id
_entity_poly.type
_entity_poly.pdbx_seq_one_letter_code
_entity_poly.pdbx_strand_id
1 'polypeptide(L)'
;MAYRILGSRRRALQTAVAATVLLAGCATDGGAKPATASSSASKPGPGMGKGYSHDPFPSTYKAYPGVPTLVTHVTIFDGEGGRIDDGSVLFADGKIVQLGQTIAAPAGATVIDGTGKTLTPGIIDIHSHLGDYPSPGVQANSDGNEATGPVTADVWAEHSVWPQDPGFSRALTNGGVTTLQILPGSANLMGGRSVVIKNVYARTEQGMKFPGAPYGLKMACGENPKRVYGSKGRQPATRMGNVAVDRQTWAKAVEYKRKWDKYEKDGGEAPGRDIAMDTLRGVLSGEILVQNHCYRADEMAIVMDMAKEFGYHVAAFHHAVESYKIADILKANNTCSAVWADWWGFKMESYDAIGENLALLQKNGACAMIHSDDANGIQRLNQEVAKALASGRRAGIDISDAVAWEWLTYNPAKALGIADKTGSLKPGKMADVVLWNGNPFSVYTRPEKVWIDGALLYDSSNPKLRPVSDFELGQPGSGDVK
;
A
#
# COMPACT_ATOMS: atom_id res chain seq x y z
N MET A 1 33.52 7.85 -40.18
CA MET A 1 34.43 7.45 -41.28
C MET A 1 34.68 5.94 -41.15
N ALA A 2 34.86 5.19 -42.25
CA ALA A 2 34.69 3.73 -42.28
C ALA A 2 36.02 2.91 -42.28
N TYR A 3 35.88 1.58 -42.41
CA TYR A 3 36.90 0.50 -42.47
C TYR A 3 37.46 0.04 -41.10
N ARG A 4 37.34 -1.23 -40.65
CA ARG A 4 36.99 -2.57 -41.22
C ARG A 4 38.11 -3.28 -42.01
N ILE A 5 38.88 -4.14 -41.33
CA ILE A 5 39.71 -5.24 -41.90
C ILE A 5 39.36 -6.57 -41.17
N LEU A 6 40.01 -7.71 -41.47
CA LEU A 6 39.30 -8.99 -41.69
C LEU A 6 40.22 -10.24 -41.52
N GLY A 7 39.74 -11.32 -40.88
CA GLY A 7 40.37 -12.67 -40.87
C GLY A 7 40.52 -13.28 -39.46
N SER A 8 40.06 -14.48 -39.05
CA SER A 8 39.45 -15.71 -39.63
C SER A 8 40.36 -16.95 -39.72
N ARG A 9 39.77 -18.11 -39.36
CA ARG A 9 40.21 -19.54 -39.46
C ARG A 9 40.85 -20.13 -38.20
N ARG A 10 40.66 -21.41 -37.82
CA ARG A 10 39.69 -22.53 -38.03
C ARG A 10 40.46 -23.80 -37.63
N ARG A 11 39.91 -24.64 -36.74
CA ARG A 11 40.09 -26.12 -36.54
C ARG A 11 39.68 -26.40 -35.08
N ALA A 12 38.65 -27.18 -34.71
CA ALA A 12 38.11 -28.44 -35.22
C ALA A 12 39.01 -29.65 -34.95
N LEU A 13 38.70 -30.39 -33.87
CA LEU A 13 38.85 -31.84 -33.81
C LEU A 13 37.80 -32.43 -32.85
N GLN A 14 37.15 -33.52 -33.25
CA GLN A 14 36.27 -34.34 -32.43
C GLN A 14 37.04 -35.61 -32.04
N THR A 15 36.81 -36.12 -30.83
CA THR A 15 37.05 -37.54 -30.50
C THR A 15 36.00 -37.99 -29.50
N ALA A 16 35.19 -38.96 -29.90
CA ALA A 16 34.30 -39.71 -29.01
C ALA A 16 34.92 -41.08 -28.72
N VAL A 17 34.81 -41.54 -27.48
CA VAL A 17 35.02 -42.95 -27.11
C VAL A 17 33.91 -43.32 -26.14
N ALA A 18 33.21 -44.41 -26.43
CA ALA A 18 32.23 -45.02 -25.55
C ALA A 18 32.74 -46.39 -25.08
N ALA A 19 32.50 -46.72 -23.81
CA ALA A 19 32.61 -48.08 -23.30
C ALA A 19 31.59 -48.27 -22.15
N THR A 20 30.79 -49.31 -22.27
CA THR A 20 29.73 -49.74 -21.33
C THR A 20 30.29 -50.64 -20.22
N VAL A 21 29.57 -50.78 -19.09
CA VAL A 21 29.35 -52.07 -18.39
C VAL A 21 28.25 -51.97 -17.30
N LEU A 22 27.20 -52.78 -17.50
CA LEU A 22 26.31 -53.56 -16.60
C LEU A 22 25.70 -53.04 -15.27
N LEU A 23 24.55 -53.67 -14.93
CA LEU A 23 23.64 -53.43 -13.80
C LEU A 23 23.83 -54.35 -12.59
N ALA A 24 23.65 -53.81 -11.38
CA ALA A 24 23.02 -54.37 -10.17
C ALA A 24 23.08 -53.30 -9.05
N GLY A 25 22.22 -53.16 -8.03
CA GLY A 25 20.99 -53.84 -7.61
C GLY A 25 20.75 -53.59 -6.10
N CYS A 26 19.51 -53.32 -5.67
CA CYS A 26 19.06 -53.05 -4.26
C CYS A 26 19.48 -51.66 -3.66
N ALA A 27 18.54 -50.75 -3.33
CA ALA A 27 17.71 -50.63 -2.09
C ALA A 27 18.42 -49.76 -1.00
N THR A 28 17.81 -48.84 -0.23
CA THR A 28 16.40 -48.55 0.11
C THR A 28 16.08 -47.03 0.24
N ASP A 29 14.79 -46.72 0.41
CA ASP A 29 14.14 -45.60 1.15
C ASP A 29 14.32 -44.10 0.80
N GLY A 30 13.15 -43.42 0.77
CA GLY A 30 12.95 -42.23 1.61
C GLY A 30 13.31 -40.85 1.04
N GLY A 31 12.68 -40.41 -0.06
CA GLY A 31 12.88 -39.04 -0.57
C GLY A 31 11.70 -38.47 -1.37
N ALA A 32 10.74 -37.86 -0.68
CA ALA A 32 9.67 -37.09 -1.32
C ALA A 32 10.26 -35.81 -1.96
N LYS A 33 10.36 -35.77 -3.30
CA LYS A 33 10.63 -34.52 -4.02
C LYS A 33 9.40 -33.62 -3.90
N PRO A 34 9.56 -32.31 -3.61
CA PRO A 34 8.44 -31.39 -3.62
C PRO A 34 7.86 -31.32 -5.04
N ALA A 35 6.56 -31.58 -5.17
CA ALA A 35 5.86 -31.43 -6.42
C ALA A 35 5.82 -29.93 -6.79
N THR A 36 6.60 -29.54 -7.81
CA THR A 36 6.42 -28.25 -8.45
C THR A 36 5.01 -28.19 -9.03
N ALA A 37 4.18 -27.31 -8.48
CA ALA A 37 2.87 -27.00 -9.02
C ALA A 37 3.04 -26.32 -10.38
N SER A 38 3.17 -27.13 -11.44
CA SER A 38 2.99 -26.67 -12.80
C SER A 38 1.53 -26.28 -12.95
N SER A 39 1.26 -24.97 -12.90
CA SER A 39 -0.01 -24.43 -13.34
C SER A 39 -0.16 -24.78 -14.82
N SER A 40 -1.11 -25.67 -15.12
CA SER A 40 -1.53 -25.93 -16.48
C SER A 40 -2.26 -24.68 -16.98
N ALA A 41 -1.50 -23.75 -17.57
CA ALA A 41 -2.07 -22.58 -18.23
C ALA A 41 -3.08 -23.07 -19.26
N SER A 42 -4.37 -22.79 -19.00
CA SER A 42 -5.45 -23.10 -19.91
C SER A 42 -5.18 -22.39 -21.24
N LYS A 43 -5.51 -23.05 -22.36
CA LYS A 43 -5.39 -22.41 -23.67
C LYS A 43 -6.26 -21.14 -23.66
N PRO A 44 -5.74 -19.97 -24.08
CA PRO A 44 -6.50 -18.74 -24.06
C PRO A 44 -7.76 -18.88 -24.93
N GLY A 45 -8.90 -18.44 -24.39
CA GLY A 45 -10.18 -18.47 -25.10
C GLY A 45 -10.20 -17.51 -26.30
N PRO A 46 -11.13 -17.67 -27.26
CA PRO A 46 -11.09 -16.91 -28.52
C PRO A 46 -11.25 -15.40 -28.37
N GLY A 47 -11.78 -14.91 -27.25
CA GLY A 47 -11.85 -13.47 -26.91
C GLY A 47 -10.76 -13.01 -25.93
N MET A 48 -9.97 -13.91 -25.34
CA MET A 48 -8.95 -13.57 -24.35
C MET A 48 -7.88 -12.66 -24.97
N GLY A 49 -7.54 -11.56 -24.28
CA GLY A 49 -6.62 -10.53 -24.79
C GLY A 49 -7.20 -9.61 -25.87
N LYS A 50 -8.48 -9.76 -26.24
CA LYS A 50 -9.22 -8.85 -27.16
C LYS A 50 -10.19 -7.91 -26.42
N GLY A 51 -10.09 -7.85 -25.09
CA GLY A 51 -10.84 -6.91 -24.25
C GLY A 51 -10.21 -5.50 -24.21
N TYR A 52 -10.56 -4.73 -23.18
CA TYR A 52 -9.96 -3.42 -22.91
C TYR A 52 -8.70 -3.53 -22.04
N SER A 53 -7.88 -2.48 -21.95
CA SER A 53 -6.75 -2.45 -20.99
C SER A 53 -7.28 -2.27 -19.57
N HIS A 54 -6.85 -3.14 -18.65
CA HIS A 54 -7.20 -3.04 -17.23
C HIS A 54 -6.34 -1.98 -16.50
N ASP A 55 -5.17 -1.63 -17.07
CA ASP A 55 -4.31 -0.52 -16.65
C ASP A 55 -4.02 0.40 -17.87
N PRO A 56 -4.89 1.38 -18.17
CA PRO A 56 -4.73 2.31 -19.29
C PRO A 56 -3.75 3.47 -18.99
N PHE A 57 -3.42 3.71 -17.72
CA PHE A 57 -2.49 4.77 -17.28
C PHE A 57 -1.35 4.15 -16.45
N PRO A 58 -0.51 3.28 -17.05
CA PRO A 58 0.48 2.52 -16.31
C PRO A 58 1.54 3.43 -15.67
N SER A 59 2.13 2.93 -14.58
CA SER A 59 3.27 3.61 -13.94
C SER A 59 4.41 3.86 -14.93
N THR A 60 4.93 5.08 -14.89
CA THR A 60 6.14 5.53 -15.57
C THR A 60 7.31 5.73 -14.61
N TYR A 61 7.11 5.45 -13.30
CA TYR A 61 8.12 5.59 -12.26
C TYR A 61 9.38 4.78 -12.59
N LYS A 62 10.52 5.39 -12.28
CA LYS A 62 11.83 4.75 -12.29
C LYS A 62 12.53 5.12 -10.99
N ALA A 63 13.15 4.13 -10.35
CA ALA A 63 13.95 4.35 -9.16
C ALA A 63 14.98 5.47 -9.40
N TYR A 64 15.12 6.34 -8.41
CA TYR A 64 16.15 7.37 -8.41
C TYR A 64 17.54 6.73 -8.33
N PRO A 65 18.62 7.40 -8.79
CA PRO A 65 19.97 6.87 -8.64
C PRO A 65 20.34 6.70 -7.16
N GLY A 66 20.51 5.44 -6.74
CA GLY A 66 21.05 5.07 -5.44
C GLY A 66 22.53 4.70 -5.49
N VAL A 67 23.14 4.56 -4.32
CA VAL A 67 24.48 3.95 -4.14
C VAL A 67 24.38 2.82 -3.13
N PRO A 68 25.20 1.76 -3.22
CA PRO A 68 25.29 0.75 -2.17
C PRO A 68 25.53 1.43 -0.82
N THR A 69 24.68 1.13 0.16
CA THR A 69 24.70 1.81 1.47
C THR A 69 24.62 0.75 2.57
N LEU A 70 25.55 0.82 3.50
CA LEU A 70 25.58 0.02 4.72
C LEU A 70 25.34 0.96 5.91
N VAL A 71 24.24 0.76 6.63
CA VAL A 71 24.04 1.40 7.94
C VAL A 71 24.42 0.40 9.02
N THR A 72 25.23 0.80 10.00
CA THR A 72 25.74 -0.03 11.10
C THR A 72 25.32 0.51 12.46
N HIS A 73 25.44 -0.30 13.52
CA HIS A 73 25.20 0.08 14.92
C HIS A 73 23.82 0.65 15.24
N VAL A 74 22.79 0.24 14.49
CA VAL A 74 21.40 0.68 14.65
C VAL A 74 20.56 -0.31 15.47
N THR A 75 19.56 0.20 16.18
CA THR A 75 18.40 -0.64 16.52
C THR A 75 17.59 -0.86 15.24
N ILE A 76 17.31 -2.10 14.86
CA ILE A 76 16.49 -2.42 13.69
C ILE A 76 15.12 -2.86 14.18
N PHE A 77 14.04 -2.26 13.63
CA PHE A 77 12.72 -2.89 13.58
C PHE A 77 12.53 -3.37 12.14
N ASP A 78 12.35 -4.67 11.92
CA ASP A 78 12.33 -5.23 10.56
C ASP A 78 11.00 -5.00 9.82
N GLY A 79 9.93 -4.62 10.53
CA GLY A 79 8.58 -4.42 10.00
C GLY A 79 7.69 -5.66 10.02
N GLU A 80 8.20 -6.84 10.41
CA GLU A 80 7.43 -8.09 10.60
C GLU A 80 7.56 -8.62 12.04
N GLY A 81 7.66 -7.70 13.00
CA GLY A 81 7.74 -7.99 14.44
C GLY A 81 9.16 -8.27 14.98
N GLY A 82 10.16 -8.34 14.12
CA GLY A 82 11.55 -8.61 14.48
C GLY A 82 12.31 -7.36 14.96
N ARG A 83 13.14 -7.54 15.99
CA ARG A 83 14.09 -6.54 16.51
C ARG A 83 15.52 -7.08 16.43
N ILE A 84 16.46 -6.24 16.03
CA ILE A 84 17.91 -6.51 16.15
C ILE A 84 18.56 -5.28 16.80
N ASP A 85 19.19 -5.46 17.96
CA ASP A 85 20.00 -4.43 18.61
C ASP A 85 21.47 -4.53 18.13
N ASP A 86 22.15 -3.38 18.00
CA ASP A 86 23.49 -3.26 17.37
C ASP A 86 23.57 -3.88 15.97
N GLY A 87 22.49 -3.72 15.20
CA GLY A 87 22.33 -4.29 13.87
C GLY A 87 22.97 -3.46 12.76
N SER A 88 23.15 -4.11 11.62
CA SER A 88 23.59 -3.54 10.35
C SER A 88 22.63 -3.93 9.22
N VAL A 89 22.41 -3.04 8.26
CA VAL A 89 21.62 -3.30 7.04
C VAL A 89 22.35 -2.78 5.81
N LEU A 90 22.54 -3.66 4.83
CA LEU A 90 23.08 -3.35 3.51
C LEU A 90 21.94 -3.31 2.49
N PHE A 91 21.88 -2.24 1.71
CA PHE A 91 21.02 -2.12 0.53
C PHE A 91 21.78 -1.59 -0.68
N ALA A 92 21.42 -2.10 -1.87
CA ALA A 92 22.03 -1.79 -3.16
C ALA A 92 21.03 -2.11 -4.29
N ASP A 93 21.20 -1.49 -5.46
CA ASP A 93 20.36 -1.72 -6.65
C ASP A 93 18.83 -1.65 -6.36
N GLY A 94 18.48 -0.71 -5.48
CA GLY A 94 17.12 -0.46 -5.00
C GLY A 94 16.52 -1.50 -4.06
N LYS A 95 17.31 -2.44 -3.55
CA LYS A 95 16.84 -3.54 -2.70
C LYS A 95 17.64 -3.71 -1.42
N ILE A 96 16.97 -4.23 -0.40
CA ILE A 96 17.63 -4.78 0.79
C ILE A 96 18.44 -6.00 0.33
N VAL A 97 19.74 -6.02 0.64
CA VAL A 97 20.64 -7.14 0.32
C VAL A 97 20.74 -8.07 1.52
N GLN A 98 21.02 -7.51 2.71
CA GLN A 98 21.23 -8.27 3.94
C GLN A 98 20.98 -7.39 5.16
N LEU A 99 20.50 -8.00 6.24
CA LEU A 99 20.50 -7.46 7.60
C LEU A 99 21.08 -8.48 8.60
N GLY A 100 21.65 -8.02 9.71
CA GLY A 100 22.25 -8.87 10.74
C GLY A 100 23.15 -8.07 11.70
N GLN A 101 23.87 -8.75 12.59
CA GLN A 101 24.80 -8.11 13.54
C GLN A 101 26.00 -7.47 12.82
N THR A 102 26.70 -8.24 11.98
CA THR A 102 27.91 -7.78 11.28
C THR A 102 27.81 -8.05 9.79
N ILE A 103 28.01 -7.02 8.97
CA ILE A 103 28.00 -7.11 7.50
C ILE A 103 29.25 -6.40 6.97
N ALA A 104 29.97 -7.04 6.06
CA ALA A 104 31.10 -6.41 5.39
C ALA A 104 30.62 -5.38 4.37
N ALA A 105 31.16 -4.15 4.42
CA ALA A 105 30.88 -3.14 3.42
C ALA A 105 31.44 -3.57 2.05
N PRO A 106 30.62 -3.65 0.97
CA PRO A 106 31.15 -3.88 -0.36
C PRO A 106 31.90 -2.65 -0.86
N ALA A 107 32.81 -2.86 -1.83
CA ALA A 107 33.62 -1.77 -2.39
C ALA A 107 32.74 -0.66 -2.98
N GLY A 108 33.04 0.59 -2.64
CA GLY A 108 32.26 1.76 -3.08
C GLY A 108 30.96 2.00 -2.30
N ALA A 109 30.66 1.22 -1.26
CA ALA A 109 29.51 1.49 -0.41
C ALA A 109 29.70 2.74 0.46
N THR A 110 28.62 3.49 0.64
CA THR A 110 28.51 4.51 1.68
C THR A 110 28.27 3.79 3.01
N VAL A 111 29.17 3.98 3.98
CA VAL A 111 29.01 3.41 5.33
C VAL A 111 28.54 4.50 6.28
N ILE A 112 27.47 4.24 7.03
CA ILE A 112 26.85 5.17 7.98
C ILE A 112 26.83 4.52 9.35
N ASP A 113 27.51 5.15 10.31
CA ASP A 113 27.34 4.82 11.73
C ASP A 113 26.00 5.38 12.24
N GLY A 114 25.17 4.47 12.73
CA GLY A 114 23.87 4.73 13.32
C GLY A 114 23.82 4.47 14.83
N THR A 115 24.95 4.51 15.53
CA THR A 115 25.00 4.41 16.99
C THR A 115 23.94 5.30 17.67
N GLY A 116 23.06 4.70 18.47
CA GLY A 116 21.96 5.38 19.17
C GLY A 116 20.72 5.68 18.33
N LYS A 117 20.69 5.28 17.05
CA LYS A 117 19.60 5.51 16.09
C LYS A 117 18.80 4.24 15.83
N THR A 118 17.62 4.40 15.23
CA THR A 118 16.77 3.27 14.81
C THR A 118 16.63 3.25 13.29
N LEU A 119 16.76 2.09 12.67
CA LEU A 119 16.51 1.87 11.24
C LEU A 119 15.23 1.04 11.07
N THR A 120 14.34 1.48 10.18
CA THR A 120 13.04 0.84 9.94
C THR A 120 12.73 0.80 8.44
N PRO A 121 11.75 -0.02 7.99
CA PRO A 121 11.08 0.24 6.72
C PRO A 121 10.43 1.63 6.77
N GLY A 122 10.29 2.26 5.61
CA GLY A 122 9.53 3.50 5.48
C GLY A 122 8.05 3.33 5.80
N ILE A 123 7.44 4.40 6.33
CA ILE A 123 6.03 4.40 6.70
C ILE A 123 5.16 4.31 5.43
N ILE A 124 4.07 3.53 5.50
CA ILE A 124 3.07 3.43 4.46
C ILE A 124 1.73 3.94 5.01
N ASP A 125 1.21 5.03 4.43
CA ASP A 125 -0.14 5.51 4.77
C ASP A 125 -1.18 4.91 3.81
N ILE A 126 -2.11 4.15 4.36
CA ILE A 126 -3.18 3.49 3.60
C ILE A 126 -4.41 4.38 3.37
N HIS A 127 -4.50 5.55 4.02
CA HIS A 127 -5.61 6.49 3.80
C HIS A 127 -5.12 7.93 3.77
N SER A 128 -4.82 8.42 2.56
CA SER A 128 -4.40 9.80 2.36
C SER A 128 -5.20 10.47 1.26
N HIS A 129 -5.51 11.75 1.46
CA HIS A 129 -6.11 12.63 0.46
C HIS A 129 -5.11 13.68 -0.06
N LEU A 130 -3.80 13.50 0.15
CA LEU A 130 -2.79 14.38 -0.45
C LEU A 130 -2.87 14.32 -1.99
N GLY A 131 -2.57 15.45 -2.64
CA GLY A 131 -2.79 15.63 -4.08
C GLY A 131 -4.25 15.90 -4.47
N ASP A 132 -5.21 15.13 -3.94
CA ASP A 132 -6.67 15.27 -4.17
C ASP A 132 -7.32 16.39 -3.32
N TYR A 133 -6.73 16.66 -2.16
CA TYR A 133 -6.99 17.80 -1.26
C TYR A 133 -5.67 18.46 -0.87
N PRO A 134 -4.98 19.13 -1.81
CA PRO A 134 -3.60 19.51 -1.62
C PRO A 134 -3.44 20.80 -0.79
N SER A 135 -2.24 21.01 -0.26
CA SER A 135 -1.93 22.15 0.60
C SER A 135 -1.42 23.37 -0.18
N PRO A 136 -1.92 24.60 0.06
CA PRO A 136 -3.05 24.93 0.92
C PRO A 136 -4.40 24.56 0.28
N GLY A 137 -5.32 24.06 1.11
CA GLY A 137 -6.66 23.72 0.67
C GLY A 137 -7.46 24.96 0.30
N VAL A 138 -8.01 24.99 -0.92
CA VAL A 138 -8.97 25.98 -1.41
C VAL A 138 -10.18 25.26 -2.01
N GLN A 139 -11.28 25.97 -2.25
CA GLN A 139 -12.47 25.31 -2.84
C GLN A 139 -12.20 24.76 -4.25
N ALA A 140 -11.29 25.38 -5.00
CA ALA A 140 -11.01 25.06 -6.40
C ALA A 140 -10.06 23.86 -6.62
N ASN A 141 -9.46 23.31 -5.55
CA ASN A 141 -8.65 22.07 -5.58
C ASN A 141 -9.27 21.00 -4.66
N SER A 142 -10.61 21.02 -4.54
CA SER A 142 -11.37 20.17 -3.62
C SER A 142 -11.85 18.88 -4.28
N ASP A 143 -10.93 18.18 -4.96
CA ASP A 143 -11.25 17.14 -5.96
C ASP A 143 -11.46 15.74 -5.36
N GLY A 144 -11.17 15.53 -4.07
CA GLY A 144 -11.29 14.24 -3.40
C GLY A 144 -12.71 13.67 -3.21
N ASN A 145 -13.80 14.31 -3.61
CA ASN A 145 -15.16 13.71 -3.54
C ASN A 145 -16.07 14.14 -4.71
N GLU A 146 -16.26 13.27 -5.69
CA GLU A 146 -17.20 13.46 -6.81
C GLU A 146 -18.65 13.23 -6.37
N ALA A 147 -19.17 14.12 -5.51
CA ALA A 147 -20.45 13.95 -4.81
C ALA A 147 -21.71 14.16 -5.68
N THR A 148 -21.61 14.04 -7.01
CA THR A 148 -22.74 14.21 -7.95
C THR A 148 -23.60 12.95 -8.14
N GLY A 149 -23.11 11.76 -7.78
CA GLY A 149 -23.87 10.51 -7.74
C GLY A 149 -23.40 9.58 -6.62
N PRO A 150 -24.24 8.68 -6.06
CA PRO A 150 -23.86 7.78 -4.97
C PRO A 150 -22.92 6.64 -5.40
N VAL A 151 -22.84 6.38 -6.70
CA VAL A 151 -21.96 5.39 -7.32
C VAL A 151 -21.24 6.09 -8.46
N THR A 152 -19.92 6.23 -8.33
CA THR A 152 -18.99 6.86 -9.28
C THR A 152 -17.76 5.97 -9.47
N ALA A 153 -17.97 4.66 -9.64
CA ALA A 153 -16.89 3.69 -9.82
C ALA A 153 -16.07 3.89 -11.12
N ASP A 154 -16.52 4.80 -11.97
CA ASP A 154 -15.87 5.31 -13.18
C ASP A 154 -14.81 6.39 -12.92
N VAL A 155 -14.86 7.13 -11.80
CA VAL A 155 -13.85 8.17 -11.47
C VAL A 155 -12.69 7.62 -10.67
N TRP A 156 -11.48 8.12 -10.90
CA TRP A 156 -10.22 7.56 -10.39
C TRP A 156 -9.41 8.69 -9.75
N ALA A 157 -8.94 8.51 -8.50
CA ALA A 157 -8.16 9.52 -7.77
C ALA A 157 -6.90 9.96 -8.53
N GLU A 158 -6.24 9.05 -9.27
CA GLU A 158 -5.02 9.36 -10.04
C GLU A 158 -5.19 10.44 -11.12
N HIS A 159 -6.43 10.78 -11.50
CA HIS A 159 -6.71 11.90 -12.40
C HIS A 159 -6.73 13.28 -11.70
N SER A 160 -6.83 13.30 -10.37
CA SER A 160 -6.90 14.51 -9.53
C SER A 160 -5.64 14.74 -8.70
N VAL A 161 -4.83 13.71 -8.44
CA VAL A 161 -3.54 13.83 -7.71
C VAL A 161 -2.66 14.92 -8.32
N TRP A 162 -2.50 16.04 -7.62
CA TRP A 162 -1.54 17.08 -7.98
C TRP A 162 -0.13 16.75 -7.44
N PRO A 163 0.86 16.39 -8.27
CA PRO A 163 2.15 15.87 -7.79
C PRO A 163 3.06 16.89 -7.10
N GLN A 164 2.70 18.18 -7.12
CA GLN A 164 3.48 19.27 -6.53
C GLN A 164 2.95 19.71 -5.15
N ASP A 165 1.92 19.01 -4.63
CA ASP A 165 1.41 19.23 -3.27
C ASP A 165 2.56 19.15 -2.25
N PRO A 166 2.87 20.24 -1.52
CA PRO A 166 3.92 20.23 -0.50
C PRO A 166 3.65 19.23 0.63
N GLY A 167 2.41 18.77 0.80
CA GLY A 167 2.06 17.68 1.71
C GLY A 167 2.90 16.41 1.51
N PHE A 168 3.24 16.05 0.26
CA PHE A 168 4.09 14.89 -0.04
C PHE A 168 5.50 15.03 0.55
N SER A 169 6.13 16.19 0.34
CA SER A 169 7.46 16.51 0.89
C SER A 169 7.43 16.57 2.41
N ARG A 170 6.37 17.13 3.01
CA ARG A 170 6.21 17.17 4.47
C ARG A 170 6.01 15.77 5.07
N ALA A 171 5.23 14.90 4.41
CA ALA A 171 5.06 13.50 4.81
C ALA A 171 6.37 12.69 4.73
N LEU A 172 7.18 12.91 3.69
CA LEU A 172 8.50 12.30 3.55
C LEU A 172 9.47 12.75 4.65
N THR A 173 9.61 14.07 4.84
CA THR A 173 10.66 14.68 5.67
C THR A 173 10.37 14.65 7.17
N ASN A 174 9.11 14.88 7.57
CA ASN A 174 8.73 14.87 8.98
C ASN A 174 8.24 13.48 9.44
N GLY A 175 7.55 12.75 8.56
CA GLY A 175 6.95 11.45 8.88
C GLY A 175 7.77 10.24 8.44
N GLY A 176 8.71 10.35 7.49
CA GLY A 176 9.36 9.17 6.90
C GLY A 176 8.41 8.30 6.05
N VAL A 177 7.35 8.91 5.51
CA VAL A 177 6.36 8.22 4.66
C VAL A 177 6.94 8.03 3.26
N THR A 178 7.04 6.77 2.82
CA THR A 178 7.65 6.39 1.53
C THR A 178 6.64 5.86 0.51
N THR A 179 5.46 5.43 0.96
CA THR A 179 4.36 4.94 0.09
C THR A 179 3.03 5.44 0.64
N LEU A 180 2.11 5.81 -0.25
CA LEU A 180 0.76 6.25 0.12
C LEU A 180 -0.27 5.56 -0.77
N GLN A 181 -1.46 5.31 -0.24
CA GLN A 181 -2.66 5.14 -1.06
C GLN A 181 -3.41 6.47 -1.12
N ILE A 182 -3.57 7.03 -2.32
CA ILE A 182 -4.48 8.15 -2.56
C ILE A 182 -5.82 7.61 -3.03
N LEU A 183 -6.89 8.05 -2.40
CA LEU A 183 -8.24 7.55 -2.60
C LEU A 183 -9.28 8.67 -2.50
N PRO A 184 -10.43 8.54 -3.18
CA PRO A 184 -11.57 9.44 -2.93
C PRO A 184 -11.99 9.41 -1.47
N GLY A 185 -12.76 10.39 -1.01
CA GLY A 185 -13.28 10.48 0.35
C GLY A 185 -14.42 9.48 0.63
N SER A 186 -15.44 9.93 1.36
CA SER A 186 -16.53 9.08 1.85
C SER A 186 -17.92 9.66 1.59
N ALA A 187 -18.03 10.64 0.70
CA ALA A 187 -19.32 11.19 0.29
C ALA A 187 -20.18 10.17 -0.46
N ASN A 188 -19.56 9.24 -1.18
CA ASN A 188 -20.19 8.31 -2.12
C ASN A 188 -20.16 6.87 -1.57
N LEU A 189 -21.13 6.02 -1.92
CA LEU A 189 -21.12 4.59 -1.55
C LEU A 189 -20.01 3.83 -2.29
N MET A 190 -19.81 4.14 -3.57
CA MET A 190 -18.66 3.74 -4.38
C MET A 190 -18.06 5.02 -4.94
N GLY A 191 -16.96 5.50 -4.35
CA GLY A 191 -16.39 6.82 -4.64
C GLY A 191 -15.45 6.86 -5.84
N GLY A 192 -14.90 5.72 -6.26
CA GLY A 192 -13.98 5.65 -7.38
C GLY A 192 -12.74 4.82 -7.08
N ARG A 193 -11.85 4.69 -8.07
CA ARG A 193 -10.58 3.98 -7.90
C ARG A 193 -9.60 4.77 -7.04
N SER A 194 -8.86 4.06 -6.20
CA SER A 194 -7.67 4.56 -5.51
C SER A 194 -6.40 4.07 -6.18
N VAL A 195 -5.32 4.84 -6.02
CA VAL A 195 -3.98 4.55 -6.55
C VAL A 195 -2.96 4.47 -5.42
N VAL A 196 -1.97 3.58 -5.58
CA VAL A 196 -0.82 3.51 -4.67
C VAL A 196 0.36 4.22 -5.33
N ILE A 197 1.01 5.11 -4.60
CA ILE A 197 2.15 5.92 -5.07
C ILE A 197 3.38 5.73 -4.18
N LYS A 198 4.57 5.78 -4.76
CA LYS A 198 5.83 6.03 -4.07
C LYS A 198 5.90 7.53 -3.76
N ASN A 199 6.37 7.91 -2.56
CA ASN A 199 6.46 9.31 -2.14
C ASN A 199 7.72 10.00 -2.72
N VAL A 200 7.72 10.20 -4.03
CA VAL A 200 8.87 10.70 -4.81
C VAL A 200 8.51 11.96 -5.60
N TYR A 201 9.51 12.74 -5.97
CA TYR A 201 9.30 13.87 -6.87
C TYR A 201 8.92 13.38 -8.28
N ALA A 202 7.86 13.95 -8.83
CA ALA A 202 7.47 13.73 -10.21
C ALA A 202 6.74 14.94 -10.77
N ARG A 203 6.60 15.01 -12.10
CA ARG A 203 5.78 16.02 -12.79
C ARG A 203 4.40 15.50 -13.18
N THR A 204 4.14 14.21 -12.95
CA THR A 204 2.90 13.50 -13.28
C THR A 204 2.62 12.47 -12.20
N GLU A 205 1.34 12.17 -11.95
CA GLU A 205 0.95 11.10 -11.03
C GLU A 205 1.61 9.78 -11.44
N GLN A 206 1.63 9.43 -12.74
CA GLN A 206 2.21 8.16 -13.18
C GLN A 206 3.72 8.10 -12.93
N GLY A 207 4.39 9.23 -12.66
CA GLY A 207 5.78 9.27 -12.22
C GLY A 207 5.97 8.96 -10.73
N MET A 208 4.91 9.02 -9.93
CA MET A 208 4.85 8.59 -8.52
C MET A 208 4.24 7.18 -8.38
N LYS A 209 3.29 6.82 -9.24
CA LYS A 209 2.52 5.56 -9.22
C LYS A 209 3.39 4.32 -8.98
N PHE A 210 3.03 3.54 -7.96
CA PHE A 210 3.79 2.38 -7.51
C PHE A 210 3.75 1.26 -8.58
N PRO A 211 4.90 0.78 -9.11
CA PRO A 211 4.91 -0.19 -10.20
C PRO A 211 4.20 -1.52 -9.91
N GLY A 212 3.08 -1.73 -10.62
CA GLY A 212 2.26 -2.93 -10.51
C GLY A 212 1.66 -3.13 -9.11
N ALA A 213 1.36 -2.06 -8.38
CA ALA A 213 0.40 -2.14 -7.28
C ALA A 213 -1.02 -2.32 -7.88
N PRO A 214 -1.91 -3.12 -7.24
CA PRO A 214 -3.32 -3.13 -7.59
C PRO A 214 -3.95 -1.75 -7.43
N TYR A 215 -4.94 -1.42 -8.27
CA TYR A 215 -5.89 -0.36 -7.92
C TYR A 215 -6.70 -0.79 -6.69
N GLY A 216 -7.17 0.19 -5.92
CA GLY A 216 -8.28 -0.04 -4.98
C GLY A 216 -9.60 0.53 -5.50
N LEU A 217 -10.70 0.17 -4.85
CA LEU A 217 -12.00 0.83 -4.97
C LEU A 217 -12.38 1.42 -3.62
N LYS A 218 -12.53 2.74 -3.52
CA LYS A 218 -13.08 3.37 -2.32
C LYS A 218 -14.58 3.13 -2.26
N MET A 219 -15.03 2.54 -1.16
CA MET A 219 -16.44 2.44 -0.78
C MET A 219 -16.72 3.11 0.56
N ALA A 220 -17.98 3.38 0.89
CA ALA A 220 -18.37 3.93 2.19
C ALA A 220 -19.71 3.40 2.72
N CYS A 221 -19.73 3.02 4.01
CA CYS A 221 -20.92 2.74 4.80
C CYS A 221 -21.34 4.02 5.60
N GLY A 222 -22.32 3.90 6.50
CA GLY A 222 -22.47 4.88 7.59
C GLY A 222 -23.20 6.16 7.24
N GLU A 223 -22.96 7.19 8.04
CA GLU A 223 -23.62 8.49 8.03
C GLU A 223 -23.20 9.37 6.86
N ASN A 224 -21.96 9.26 6.37
CA ASN A 224 -21.44 10.15 5.35
C ASN A 224 -22.24 10.08 4.03
N PRO A 225 -22.44 8.90 3.38
CA PRO A 225 -23.24 8.82 2.16
C PRO A 225 -24.70 9.22 2.36
N LYS A 226 -25.36 8.69 3.42
CA LYS A 226 -26.79 9.01 3.67
C LYS A 226 -27.03 10.49 3.98
N ARG A 227 -26.05 11.20 4.55
CA ARG A 227 -26.10 12.64 4.81
C ARG A 227 -25.91 13.42 3.51
N VAL A 228 -24.94 13.05 2.68
CA VAL A 228 -24.64 13.73 1.41
C VAL A 228 -25.79 13.63 0.42
N TYR A 229 -26.38 12.47 0.17
CA TYR A 229 -27.49 12.36 -0.81
C TYR A 229 -28.85 12.66 -0.18
N GLY A 230 -29.06 12.30 1.10
CA GLY A 230 -30.28 12.66 1.84
C GLY A 230 -30.53 14.18 1.88
N SER A 231 -29.48 14.98 2.11
CA SER A 231 -29.58 16.45 2.04
C SER A 231 -29.85 17.00 0.63
N LYS A 232 -29.59 16.21 -0.42
CA LYS A 232 -29.94 16.52 -1.82
C LYS A 232 -31.29 15.95 -2.25
N GLY A 233 -32.08 15.40 -1.32
CA GLY A 233 -33.36 14.74 -1.63
C GLY A 233 -33.22 13.46 -2.46
N ARG A 234 -32.03 12.83 -2.47
CA ARG A 234 -31.69 11.70 -3.33
C ARG A 234 -31.34 10.46 -2.49
N GLN A 235 -31.58 9.26 -3.04
CA GLN A 235 -31.11 8.02 -2.44
C GLN A 235 -29.57 7.93 -2.49
N PRO A 236 -28.88 7.47 -1.44
CA PRO A 236 -29.41 7.03 -0.14
C PRO A 236 -29.66 8.16 0.87
N ALA A 237 -30.66 7.97 1.72
CA ALA A 237 -30.94 8.83 2.90
C ALA A 237 -30.95 8.04 4.23
N THR A 238 -30.73 6.73 4.19
CA THR A 238 -30.71 5.82 5.36
C THR A 238 -29.65 4.74 5.18
N ARG A 239 -29.22 4.08 6.27
CA ARG A 239 -28.28 2.96 6.22
C ARG A 239 -28.82 1.78 5.38
N MET A 240 -30.12 1.50 5.48
CA MET A 240 -30.82 0.55 4.59
C MET A 240 -30.75 0.99 3.12
N GLY A 241 -30.87 2.31 2.88
CA GLY A 241 -30.72 2.91 1.55
C GLY A 241 -29.32 2.76 0.97
N ASN A 242 -28.26 2.88 1.80
CA ASN A 242 -26.87 2.62 1.39
C ASN A 242 -26.77 1.19 0.84
N VAL A 243 -27.07 0.20 1.70
CA VAL A 243 -27.00 -1.24 1.37
C VAL A 243 -27.87 -1.59 0.16
N ALA A 244 -29.07 -1.01 0.03
CA ALA A 244 -29.94 -1.27 -1.12
C ALA A 244 -29.32 -0.80 -2.45
N VAL A 245 -28.64 0.35 -2.49
CA VAL A 245 -27.97 0.84 -3.71
C VAL A 245 -26.73 0.00 -4.01
N ASP A 246 -25.94 -0.37 -3.01
CA ASP A 246 -24.75 -1.21 -3.21
C ASP A 246 -25.12 -2.59 -3.74
N ARG A 247 -26.07 -3.30 -3.10
CA ARG A 247 -26.53 -4.62 -3.56
C ARG A 247 -27.10 -4.59 -4.98
N GLN A 248 -27.87 -3.56 -5.33
CA GLN A 248 -28.36 -3.37 -6.71
C GLN A 248 -27.23 -3.11 -7.72
N THR A 249 -26.15 -2.46 -7.29
CA THR A 249 -25.01 -2.13 -8.13
C THR A 249 -24.11 -3.35 -8.34
N TRP A 250 -23.85 -4.13 -7.28
CA TRP A 250 -23.14 -5.41 -7.40
C TRP A 250 -23.90 -6.44 -8.24
N ALA A 251 -25.23 -6.52 -8.15
CA ALA A 251 -26.04 -7.37 -9.02
C ALA A 251 -25.84 -7.04 -10.51
N LYS A 252 -25.72 -5.75 -10.87
CA LYS A 252 -25.39 -5.32 -12.24
C LYS A 252 -23.95 -5.70 -12.62
N ALA A 253 -23.00 -5.55 -11.71
CA ALA A 253 -21.59 -5.89 -11.94
C ALA A 253 -21.38 -7.40 -12.18
N VAL A 254 -22.09 -8.27 -11.44
CA VAL A 254 -22.08 -9.73 -11.67
C VAL A 254 -22.62 -10.07 -13.07
N GLU A 255 -23.71 -9.44 -13.49
CA GLU A 255 -24.25 -9.62 -14.84
C GLU A 255 -23.34 -9.06 -15.94
N TYR A 256 -22.63 -7.97 -15.68
CA TYR A 256 -21.63 -7.42 -16.59
C TYR A 256 -20.43 -8.37 -16.74
N LYS A 257 -19.87 -8.83 -15.61
CA LYS A 257 -18.78 -9.82 -15.57
C LYS A 257 -19.17 -11.10 -16.32
N ARG A 258 -20.37 -11.64 -16.09
CA ARG A 258 -20.88 -12.84 -16.77
C ARG A 258 -20.86 -12.71 -18.30
N LYS A 259 -21.18 -11.54 -18.85
CA LYS A 259 -21.15 -11.29 -20.30
C LYS A 259 -19.73 -11.25 -20.85
N TRP A 260 -18.81 -10.56 -20.17
CA TRP A 260 -17.41 -10.47 -20.57
C TRP A 260 -16.65 -11.78 -20.43
N ASP A 261 -16.80 -12.48 -19.31
CA ASP A 261 -16.17 -13.78 -19.08
C ASP A 261 -16.63 -14.81 -20.12
N LYS A 262 -17.91 -14.74 -20.56
CA LYS A 262 -18.40 -15.54 -21.69
C LYS A 262 -17.71 -15.17 -23.01
N TYR A 263 -17.63 -13.88 -23.35
CA TYR A 263 -16.97 -13.42 -24.57
C TYR A 263 -15.48 -13.80 -24.61
N GLU A 264 -14.76 -13.67 -23.49
CA GLU A 264 -13.34 -14.03 -23.41
C GLU A 264 -13.12 -15.54 -23.60
N LYS A 265 -14.01 -16.35 -23.03
CA LYS A 265 -13.97 -17.82 -23.11
C LYS A 265 -14.44 -18.39 -24.45
N ASP A 266 -15.53 -17.88 -25.02
CA ASP A 266 -16.22 -18.48 -26.17
C ASP A 266 -16.01 -17.67 -27.49
N GLY A 267 -15.64 -16.39 -27.40
CA GLY A 267 -15.60 -15.45 -28.52
C GLY A 267 -16.98 -14.88 -28.90
N GLY A 268 -17.07 -14.33 -30.12
CA GLY A 268 -18.30 -13.75 -30.67
C GLY A 268 -18.28 -12.21 -30.71
N GLU A 269 -19.45 -11.59 -30.54
CA GLU A 269 -19.59 -10.15 -30.40
C GLU A 269 -19.18 -9.70 -28.99
N ALA A 270 -18.38 -8.64 -28.89
CA ALA A 270 -17.93 -8.10 -27.61
C ALA A 270 -19.08 -7.40 -26.88
N PRO A 271 -19.27 -7.60 -25.56
CA PRO A 271 -20.26 -6.85 -24.80
C PRO A 271 -20.00 -5.34 -24.84
N GLY A 272 -21.08 -4.54 -24.75
CA GLY A 272 -20.95 -3.10 -24.59
C GLY A 272 -20.14 -2.74 -23.35
N ARG A 273 -19.20 -1.80 -23.48
CA ARG A 273 -18.29 -1.37 -22.41
C ARG A 273 -18.94 -0.30 -21.53
N ASP A 274 -18.76 -0.42 -20.21
CA ASP A 274 -19.19 0.52 -19.19
C ASP A 274 -18.04 0.70 -18.18
N ILE A 275 -17.50 1.93 -18.06
CA ILE A 275 -16.28 2.20 -17.29
C ILE A 275 -16.49 2.02 -15.77
N ALA A 276 -17.69 2.27 -15.26
CA ALA A 276 -18.01 1.99 -13.86
C ALA A 276 -18.05 0.47 -13.62
N MET A 277 -18.69 -0.27 -14.52
CA MET A 277 -18.76 -1.74 -14.41
C MET A 277 -17.41 -2.42 -14.70
N ASP A 278 -16.51 -1.83 -15.48
CA ASP A 278 -15.12 -2.32 -15.63
C ASP A 278 -14.40 -2.35 -14.27
N THR A 279 -14.57 -1.31 -13.44
CA THR A 279 -14.01 -1.26 -12.08
C THR A 279 -14.62 -2.33 -11.18
N LEU A 280 -15.95 -2.49 -11.19
CA LEU A 280 -16.62 -3.48 -10.35
C LEU A 280 -16.34 -4.92 -10.83
N ARG A 281 -16.15 -5.13 -12.14
CA ARG A 281 -15.65 -6.40 -12.70
C ARG A 281 -14.24 -6.69 -12.21
N GLY A 282 -13.35 -5.69 -12.19
CA GLY A 282 -12.00 -5.83 -11.63
C GLY A 282 -12.02 -6.28 -10.16
N VAL A 283 -12.92 -5.72 -9.34
CA VAL A 283 -13.14 -6.18 -7.96
C VAL A 283 -13.62 -7.64 -7.91
N LEU A 284 -14.64 -7.99 -8.70
CA LEU A 284 -15.18 -9.37 -8.77
C LEU A 284 -14.21 -10.40 -9.38
N SER A 285 -13.13 -9.94 -10.04
CA SER A 285 -12.02 -10.78 -10.50
C SER A 285 -10.83 -10.82 -9.51
N GLY A 286 -10.87 -10.04 -8.41
CA GLY A 286 -9.78 -9.92 -7.44
C GLY A 286 -8.60 -9.04 -7.89
N GLU A 287 -8.77 -8.28 -8.97
CA GLU A 287 -7.74 -7.39 -9.54
C GLU A 287 -7.73 -6.01 -8.91
N ILE A 288 -8.85 -5.59 -8.30
CA ILE A 288 -9.03 -4.31 -7.63
C ILE A 288 -9.46 -4.57 -6.17
N LEU A 289 -8.76 -3.96 -5.22
CA LEU A 289 -8.93 -4.22 -3.79
C LEU A 289 -9.99 -3.27 -3.18
N VAL A 290 -11.01 -3.79 -2.50
CA VAL A 290 -12.03 -2.92 -1.87
C VAL A 290 -11.48 -2.30 -0.59
N GLN A 291 -11.54 -0.97 -0.53
CA GLN A 291 -11.07 -0.12 0.55
C GLN A 291 -12.27 0.65 1.11
N ASN A 292 -12.89 0.17 2.19
CA ASN A 292 -14.22 0.59 2.59
C ASN A 292 -14.23 1.47 3.87
N HIS A 293 -14.55 2.75 3.75
CA HIS A 293 -14.83 3.64 4.87
C HIS A 293 -16.01 3.11 5.70
N CYS A 294 -15.78 2.76 6.96
CA CYS A 294 -16.85 2.33 7.86
C CYS A 294 -16.45 2.45 9.32
N TYR A 295 -17.33 2.94 10.18
CA TYR A 295 -17.00 3.12 11.61
C TYR A 295 -17.54 1.99 12.48
N ARG A 296 -18.81 1.66 12.33
CA ARG A 296 -19.54 0.78 13.24
C ARG A 296 -19.38 -0.70 12.91
N ALA A 297 -19.38 -1.52 13.96
CA ALA A 297 -19.18 -2.96 13.89
C ALA A 297 -20.32 -3.66 13.13
N ASP A 298 -21.57 -3.24 13.35
CA ASP A 298 -22.74 -3.81 12.67
C ASP A 298 -22.74 -3.49 11.17
N GLU A 299 -22.32 -2.29 10.80
CA GLU A 299 -22.20 -1.89 9.38
C GLU A 299 -21.05 -2.62 8.68
N MET A 300 -19.90 -2.81 9.35
CA MET A 300 -18.80 -3.63 8.82
C MET A 300 -19.22 -5.09 8.60
N ALA A 301 -19.97 -5.68 9.53
CA ALA A 301 -20.52 -7.03 9.39
C ALA A 301 -21.47 -7.15 8.18
N ILE A 302 -22.39 -6.19 8.00
CA ILE A 302 -23.31 -6.17 6.85
C ILE A 302 -22.55 -6.04 5.51
N VAL A 303 -21.49 -5.22 5.45
CA VAL A 303 -20.66 -5.09 4.24
C VAL A 303 -19.90 -6.38 3.94
N MET A 304 -19.43 -7.12 4.96
CA MET A 304 -18.82 -8.45 4.76
C MET A 304 -19.83 -9.51 4.30
N ASP A 305 -21.07 -9.48 4.79
CA ASP A 305 -22.11 -10.40 4.31
C ASP A 305 -22.56 -10.08 2.87
N MET A 306 -22.62 -8.80 2.49
CA MET A 306 -22.79 -8.39 1.10
C MET A 306 -21.60 -8.84 0.21
N ALA A 307 -20.38 -8.81 0.75
CA ALA A 307 -19.20 -9.31 0.04
C ALA A 307 -19.32 -10.81 -0.28
N LYS A 308 -19.81 -11.61 0.68
CA LYS A 308 -20.12 -13.04 0.48
C LYS A 308 -21.25 -13.27 -0.53
N GLU A 309 -22.30 -12.43 -0.52
CA GLU A 309 -23.42 -12.53 -1.46
C GLU A 309 -22.97 -12.40 -2.93
N PHE A 310 -22.11 -11.42 -3.23
CA PHE A 310 -21.70 -11.11 -4.61
C PHE A 310 -20.33 -11.69 -5.01
N GLY A 311 -19.57 -12.25 -4.07
CA GLY A 311 -18.27 -12.88 -4.34
C GLY A 311 -17.12 -11.88 -4.49
N TYR A 312 -17.12 -10.78 -3.74
CA TYR A 312 -15.95 -9.90 -3.58
C TYR A 312 -15.35 -10.01 -2.17
N HIS A 313 -14.20 -9.36 -1.96
CA HIS A 313 -13.53 -9.31 -0.66
C HIS A 313 -13.17 -7.87 -0.29
N VAL A 314 -13.37 -7.51 0.99
CA VAL A 314 -12.94 -6.22 1.55
C VAL A 314 -11.52 -6.36 2.07
N ALA A 315 -10.56 -5.65 1.46
CA ALA A 315 -9.16 -5.72 1.87
C ALA A 315 -8.94 -5.01 3.21
N ALA A 316 -9.47 -3.79 3.35
CA ALA A 316 -9.52 -3.10 4.65
C ALA A 316 -10.81 -2.27 4.84
N PHE A 317 -11.27 -2.24 6.08
CA PHE A 317 -12.15 -1.17 6.56
C PHE A 317 -11.31 0.01 7.05
N HIS A 318 -11.72 1.23 6.70
CA HIS A 318 -11.04 2.46 7.08
C HIS A 318 -11.80 3.21 8.15
N HIS A 319 -11.07 3.93 9.01
CA HIS A 319 -11.47 4.49 10.30
C HIS A 319 -11.87 3.42 11.33
N ALA A 320 -12.74 2.47 10.94
CA ALA A 320 -13.02 1.20 11.62
C ALA A 320 -13.11 1.32 13.16
N VAL A 321 -13.77 2.38 13.63
CA VAL A 321 -13.75 2.83 15.03
C VAL A 321 -14.18 1.74 16.02
N GLU A 322 -15.16 0.92 15.64
CA GLU A 322 -15.68 -0.17 16.47
C GLU A 322 -15.10 -1.55 16.11
N SER A 323 -14.06 -1.64 15.28
CA SER A 323 -13.53 -2.93 14.80
C SER A 323 -13.04 -3.86 15.91
N TYR A 324 -12.59 -3.31 17.05
CA TYR A 324 -12.30 -4.08 18.27
C TYR A 324 -13.46 -4.97 18.75
N LYS A 325 -14.72 -4.65 18.41
CA LYS A 325 -15.91 -5.44 18.78
C LYS A 325 -16.09 -6.71 17.93
N ILE A 326 -15.42 -6.80 16.77
CA ILE A 326 -15.61 -7.83 15.75
C ILE A 326 -14.28 -8.37 15.18
N ALA A 327 -13.22 -8.36 15.99
CA ALA A 327 -11.88 -8.79 15.60
C ALA A 327 -11.85 -10.25 15.09
N ASP A 328 -12.67 -11.12 15.67
CA ASP A 328 -12.89 -12.51 15.23
C ASP A 328 -13.52 -12.59 13.84
N ILE A 329 -14.55 -11.77 13.56
CA ILE A 329 -15.21 -11.72 12.24
C ILE A 329 -14.24 -11.19 11.19
N LEU A 330 -13.51 -10.11 11.48
CA LEU A 330 -12.51 -9.53 10.58
C LEU A 330 -11.43 -10.55 10.21
N LYS A 331 -10.88 -11.24 11.21
CA LYS A 331 -9.91 -12.33 11.04
C LYS A 331 -10.47 -13.48 10.20
N ALA A 332 -11.71 -13.92 10.47
CA ALA A 332 -12.36 -15.01 9.73
C ALA A 332 -12.62 -14.68 8.25
N ASN A 333 -12.76 -13.40 7.90
CA ASN A 333 -12.93 -12.94 6.52
C ASN A 333 -11.60 -12.48 5.87
N ASN A 334 -10.46 -12.57 6.58
CA ASN A 334 -9.16 -12.03 6.18
C ASN A 334 -9.17 -10.52 5.85
N THR A 335 -10.08 -9.75 6.48
CA THR A 335 -10.22 -8.31 6.26
C THR A 335 -9.45 -7.53 7.33
N CYS A 336 -8.68 -6.54 6.91
CA CYS A 336 -7.93 -5.69 7.81
C CYS A 336 -8.74 -4.48 8.32
N SER A 337 -8.28 -3.81 9.38
CA SER A 337 -8.86 -2.55 9.89
C SER A 337 -7.81 -1.46 10.03
N ALA A 338 -7.96 -0.40 9.24
CA ALA A 338 -7.20 0.83 9.34
C ALA A 338 -7.95 1.79 10.26
N VAL A 339 -7.34 2.20 11.37
CA VAL A 339 -7.97 3.01 12.42
C VAL A 339 -7.12 4.24 12.77
N TRP A 340 -7.72 5.19 13.49
CA TRP A 340 -6.99 6.22 14.23
C TRP A 340 -6.64 5.77 15.65
N ALA A 341 -5.66 6.42 16.28
CA ALA A 341 -5.34 6.19 17.68
C ALA A 341 -6.36 6.85 18.63
N ASP A 342 -6.78 8.08 18.34
CA ASP A 342 -7.60 8.91 19.24
C ASP A 342 -8.46 10.00 18.56
N TRP A 343 -8.67 9.95 17.24
CA TRP A 343 -9.57 10.89 16.55
C TRP A 343 -11.02 10.37 16.50
N TRP A 344 -11.88 10.90 17.38
CA TRP A 344 -13.25 10.39 17.56
C TRP A 344 -14.22 11.47 18.07
N GLY A 345 -15.50 11.10 18.30
CA GLY A 345 -16.50 11.95 18.96
C GLY A 345 -17.13 13.05 18.10
N PHE A 346 -16.66 13.26 16.87
CA PHE A 346 -17.14 14.30 15.96
C PHE A 346 -18.46 13.97 15.22
N LYS A 347 -18.96 12.72 15.35
CA LYS A 347 -20.30 12.28 14.92
C LYS A 347 -20.69 11.00 15.67
N MET A 348 -21.97 10.60 15.59
CA MET A 348 -22.49 9.47 16.39
C MET A 348 -21.81 8.14 16.05
N GLU A 349 -21.54 7.86 14.78
CA GLU A 349 -20.84 6.64 14.38
C GLU A 349 -19.35 6.60 14.78
N SER A 350 -18.73 7.74 15.07
CA SER A 350 -17.36 7.80 15.60
C SER A 350 -17.31 8.01 17.12
N TYR A 351 -18.42 7.80 17.84
CA TYR A 351 -18.48 8.14 19.28
C TYR A 351 -17.91 7.05 20.21
N ASP A 352 -17.97 5.78 19.83
CA ASP A 352 -17.55 4.65 20.68
C ASP A 352 -16.13 4.13 20.35
N ALA A 353 -15.21 5.07 20.12
CA ALA A 353 -13.81 4.79 19.88
C ALA A 353 -13.03 4.64 21.19
N ILE A 354 -12.02 3.78 21.18
CA ILE A 354 -11.12 3.54 22.31
C ILE A 354 -9.67 3.51 21.83
N GLY A 355 -8.74 3.97 22.67
CA GLY A 355 -7.30 4.01 22.32
C GLY A 355 -6.68 2.61 22.19
N GLU A 356 -7.34 1.60 22.74
CA GLU A 356 -6.95 0.20 22.77
C GLU A 356 -7.28 -0.56 21.46
N ASN A 357 -7.95 0.08 20.48
CA ASN A 357 -8.52 -0.59 19.30
C ASN A 357 -7.48 -1.44 18.54
N LEU A 358 -6.34 -0.86 18.13
CA LEU A 358 -5.23 -1.58 17.49
C LEU A 358 -4.72 -2.76 18.33
N ALA A 359 -4.57 -2.56 19.64
CA ALA A 359 -4.03 -3.57 20.53
C ALA A 359 -5.01 -4.74 20.75
N LEU A 360 -6.32 -4.47 20.79
CA LEU A 360 -7.37 -5.49 20.86
C LEU A 360 -7.47 -6.30 19.57
N LEU A 361 -7.36 -5.65 18.41
CA LEU A 361 -7.30 -6.34 17.12
C LEU A 361 -6.06 -7.25 17.05
N GLN A 362 -4.88 -6.72 17.38
CA GLN A 362 -3.62 -7.48 17.43
C GLN A 362 -3.73 -8.69 18.37
N LYS A 363 -4.25 -8.50 19.59
CA LYS A 363 -4.42 -9.56 20.60
C LYS A 363 -5.29 -10.72 20.11
N ASN A 364 -6.31 -10.43 19.30
CA ASN A 364 -7.18 -11.46 18.71
C ASN A 364 -6.62 -12.03 17.39
N GLY A 365 -5.51 -11.49 16.88
CA GLY A 365 -4.89 -11.89 15.62
C GLY A 365 -5.66 -11.41 14.39
N ALA A 366 -6.37 -10.29 14.50
CA ALA A 366 -6.91 -9.56 13.35
C ALA A 366 -5.84 -8.65 12.74
N CYS A 367 -5.90 -8.45 11.43
CA CYS A 367 -5.02 -7.53 10.72
C CYS A 367 -5.41 -6.08 11.02
N ALA A 368 -4.48 -5.27 11.55
CA ALA A 368 -4.75 -3.90 11.97
C ALA A 368 -3.60 -2.96 11.60
N MET A 369 -3.94 -1.71 11.27
CA MET A 369 -2.97 -0.65 10.96
C MET A 369 -3.48 0.75 11.32
N ILE A 370 -2.58 1.70 11.43
CA ILE A 370 -2.88 3.13 11.55
C ILE A 370 -3.06 3.74 10.14
N HIS A 371 -3.77 4.86 10.06
CA HIS A 371 -3.76 5.76 8.89
C HIS A 371 -3.88 7.22 9.34
N SER A 372 -3.66 8.18 8.44
CA SER A 372 -3.80 9.61 8.79
C SER A 372 -5.24 10.12 8.61
N ASP A 373 -5.78 10.05 7.39
CA ASP A 373 -6.92 10.88 6.96
C ASP A 373 -6.72 12.40 7.23
N ASP A 374 -5.47 12.88 7.35
CA ASP A 374 -5.14 14.29 7.58
C ASP A 374 -3.73 14.66 7.09
N ALA A 375 -3.61 15.83 6.44
CA ALA A 375 -2.37 16.35 5.85
C ALA A 375 -1.28 16.73 6.88
N ASN A 376 -1.63 16.85 8.17
CA ASN A 376 -0.68 17.04 9.27
C ASN A 376 -0.43 15.74 10.04
N GLY A 377 -1.47 14.94 10.27
CA GLY A 377 -1.40 13.63 10.93
C GLY A 377 -0.49 12.63 10.21
N ILE A 378 -0.47 12.66 8.87
CA ILE A 378 0.43 11.82 8.04
C ILE A 378 1.92 12.01 8.39
N GLN A 379 2.30 13.19 8.89
CA GLN A 379 3.67 13.52 9.28
C GLN A 379 4.06 12.92 10.64
N ARG A 380 3.16 12.16 11.30
CA ARG A 380 3.27 11.73 12.70
C ARG A 380 2.72 10.32 12.97
N LEU A 381 2.54 9.47 11.95
CA LEU A 381 1.95 8.12 12.11
C LEU A 381 2.71 7.21 13.09
N ASN A 382 4.02 7.42 13.25
CA ASN A 382 4.83 6.83 14.32
C ASN A 382 4.35 7.24 15.73
N GLN A 383 3.99 8.51 15.93
CA GLN A 383 3.44 9.03 17.20
C GLN A 383 2.01 8.51 17.42
N GLU A 384 1.20 8.37 16.37
CA GLU A 384 -0.12 7.75 16.44
C GLU A 384 -0.05 6.30 16.92
N VAL A 385 0.86 5.50 16.37
CA VAL A 385 1.13 4.13 16.86
C VAL A 385 1.66 4.14 18.29
N ALA A 386 2.53 5.07 18.68
CA ALA A 386 3.00 5.20 20.06
C ALA A 386 1.84 5.43 21.05
N LYS A 387 0.86 6.26 20.70
CA LYS A 387 -0.36 6.49 21.52
C LYS A 387 -1.18 5.21 21.67
N ALA A 388 -1.48 4.51 20.56
CA ALA A 388 -2.25 3.26 20.58
C ALA A 388 -1.53 2.13 21.34
N LEU A 389 -0.22 2.00 21.14
CA LEU A 389 0.64 1.05 21.86
C LEU A 389 0.65 1.32 23.37
N ALA A 390 0.75 2.59 23.78
CA ALA A 390 0.66 2.97 25.19
C ALA A 390 -0.71 2.63 25.80
N SER A 391 -1.80 2.84 25.07
CA SER A 391 -3.15 2.45 25.48
C SER A 391 -3.30 0.93 25.63
N GLY A 392 -2.88 0.16 24.64
CA GLY A 392 -2.85 -1.31 24.71
C GLY A 392 -2.06 -1.84 25.90
N ARG A 393 -0.86 -1.31 26.15
CA ARG A 393 -0.02 -1.68 27.30
C ARG A 393 -0.67 -1.32 28.64
N ARG A 394 -1.33 -0.16 28.76
CA ARG A 394 -2.13 0.20 29.96
C ARG A 394 -3.31 -0.74 30.19
N ALA A 395 -3.90 -1.27 29.12
CA ALA A 395 -4.95 -2.29 29.18
C ALA A 395 -4.42 -3.72 29.40
N GLY A 396 -3.13 -3.90 29.70
CA GLY A 396 -2.52 -5.20 29.98
C GLY A 396 -2.30 -6.08 28.75
N ILE A 397 -2.21 -5.47 27.55
CA ILE A 397 -1.90 -6.18 26.30
C ILE A 397 -0.40 -5.98 26.01
N ASP A 398 0.38 -7.05 26.18
CA ASP A 398 1.81 -7.03 25.89
C ASP A 398 2.08 -7.09 24.39
N ILE A 399 2.73 -6.06 23.87
CA ILE A 399 3.03 -5.82 22.46
C ILE A 399 4.40 -5.17 22.43
N SER A 400 5.35 -5.72 21.67
CA SER A 400 6.69 -5.16 21.53
C SER A 400 6.70 -3.93 20.60
N ASP A 401 7.71 -3.07 20.73
CA ASP A 401 7.87 -1.92 19.83
C ASP A 401 7.99 -2.35 18.35
N ALA A 402 8.68 -3.47 18.08
CA ALA A 402 8.86 -4.00 16.72
C ALA A 402 7.56 -4.55 16.11
N VAL A 403 6.70 -5.19 16.92
CA VAL A 403 5.36 -5.65 16.49
C VAL A 403 4.44 -4.46 16.24
N ALA A 404 4.49 -3.43 17.08
CA ALA A 404 3.73 -2.20 16.84
C ALA A 404 4.13 -1.50 15.53
N TRP A 405 5.38 -1.64 15.08
CA TRP A 405 5.83 -1.10 13.79
C TRP A 405 5.15 -1.76 12.57
N GLU A 406 4.63 -2.99 12.70
CA GLU A 406 3.85 -3.64 11.64
C GLU A 406 2.61 -2.82 11.26
N TRP A 407 2.00 -2.13 12.24
CA TRP A 407 0.77 -1.34 12.10
C TRP A 407 0.93 -0.10 11.22
N LEU A 408 2.13 0.23 10.74
CA LEU A 408 2.37 1.38 9.88
C LEU A 408 3.31 1.07 8.69
N THR A 409 3.65 -0.21 8.51
CA THR A 409 4.56 -0.68 7.44
C THR A 409 4.02 -1.95 6.75
N TYR A 410 4.17 -3.12 7.37
CA TYR A 410 3.85 -4.39 6.71
C TYR A 410 2.34 -4.69 6.63
N ASN A 411 1.54 -4.32 7.63
CA ASN A 411 0.09 -4.50 7.56
C ASN A 411 -0.58 -3.60 6.49
N PRO A 412 -0.24 -2.30 6.35
CA PRO A 412 -0.72 -1.54 5.21
C PRO A 412 -0.17 -2.08 3.88
N ALA A 413 1.08 -2.56 3.80
CA ALA A 413 1.58 -3.23 2.59
C ALA A 413 0.76 -4.48 2.20
N LYS A 414 0.27 -5.26 3.18
CA LYS A 414 -0.62 -6.43 2.94
C LYS A 414 -1.96 -5.99 2.38
N ALA A 415 -2.62 -5.04 3.04
CA ALA A 415 -3.93 -4.53 2.63
C ALA A 415 -3.91 -3.78 1.28
N LEU A 416 -2.72 -3.35 0.82
CA LEU A 416 -2.46 -2.79 -0.51
C LEU A 416 -2.01 -3.82 -1.56
N GLY A 417 -1.78 -5.09 -1.19
CA GLY A 417 -1.29 -6.10 -2.14
C GLY A 417 0.14 -5.88 -2.63
N ILE A 418 1.00 -5.23 -1.84
CA ILE A 418 2.42 -4.93 -2.15
C ILE A 418 3.42 -5.45 -1.11
N ALA A 419 2.95 -6.27 -0.16
CA ALA A 419 3.75 -6.85 0.93
C ALA A 419 4.89 -7.78 0.49
N ASP A 420 4.85 -8.28 -0.76
CA ASP A 420 5.95 -9.00 -1.40
C ASP A 420 7.09 -8.05 -1.82
N LYS A 421 6.77 -6.79 -2.14
CA LYS A 421 7.70 -5.78 -2.66
C LYS A 421 8.30 -4.88 -1.57
N THR A 422 7.50 -4.42 -0.60
CA THR A 422 7.93 -3.43 0.41
C THR A 422 7.30 -3.69 1.78
N GLY A 423 7.42 -2.74 2.71
CA GLY A 423 6.84 -2.79 4.06
C GLY A 423 7.66 -3.57 5.10
N SER A 424 8.78 -4.21 4.72
CA SER A 424 9.72 -4.81 5.67
C SER A 424 11.16 -4.86 5.16
N LEU A 425 12.12 -4.88 6.09
CA LEU A 425 13.56 -5.00 5.82
C LEU A 425 13.94 -6.47 5.61
N LYS A 426 13.57 -7.03 4.45
CA LYS A 426 13.94 -8.41 4.07
C LYS A 426 14.70 -8.48 2.75
N PRO A 427 15.73 -9.35 2.63
CA PRO A 427 16.49 -9.52 1.40
C PRO A 427 15.61 -9.67 0.15
N GLY A 428 15.89 -8.88 -0.88
CA GLY A 428 15.16 -8.85 -2.15
C GLY A 428 13.97 -7.88 -2.20
N LYS A 429 13.44 -7.41 -1.06
CA LYS A 429 12.45 -6.33 -1.01
C LYS A 429 13.07 -4.97 -1.35
N MET A 430 12.22 -4.03 -1.77
CA MET A 430 12.55 -2.63 -2.05
C MET A 430 13.24 -1.97 -0.85
N ALA A 431 14.27 -1.18 -1.11
CA ALA A 431 14.99 -0.42 -0.09
C ALA A 431 14.28 0.91 0.22
N ASP A 432 13.04 0.80 0.70
CA ASP A 432 12.27 1.90 1.29
C ASP A 432 12.57 1.95 2.80
N VAL A 433 13.50 2.82 3.21
CA VAL A 433 14.17 2.76 4.53
C VAL A 433 14.17 4.14 5.19
N VAL A 434 13.98 4.18 6.51
CA VAL A 434 14.13 5.40 7.33
C VAL A 434 15.15 5.16 8.44
N LEU A 435 16.13 6.05 8.55
CA LEU A 435 17.00 6.18 9.72
C LEU A 435 16.44 7.28 10.62
N TRP A 436 16.05 6.94 11.83
CA TRP A 436 15.49 7.82 12.84
C TRP A 436 16.57 8.23 13.84
N ASN A 437 16.63 9.49 14.25
CA ASN A 437 17.64 10.01 15.19
C ASN A 437 17.48 9.54 16.66
N GLY A 438 16.73 8.46 16.91
CA GLY A 438 16.43 7.90 18.24
C GLY A 438 15.39 6.79 18.15
N ASN A 439 14.66 6.51 19.24
CA ASN A 439 13.50 5.60 19.21
C ASN A 439 12.34 6.27 18.44
N PRO A 440 11.81 5.67 17.36
CA PRO A 440 10.83 6.31 16.49
C PRO A 440 9.47 6.55 17.14
N PHE A 441 9.18 5.97 18.30
CA PHE A 441 7.98 6.26 19.10
C PHE A 441 8.12 7.46 20.04
N SER A 442 9.30 8.09 20.10
CA SER A 442 9.51 9.34 20.84
C SER A 442 8.97 10.56 20.06
N VAL A 443 8.25 11.45 20.76
CA VAL A 443 7.79 12.74 20.20
C VAL A 443 8.94 13.70 19.84
N TYR A 444 10.15 13.46 20.35
CA TYR A 444 11.36 14.22 20.02
C TYR A 444 12.10 13.67 18.79
N THR A 445 11.82 12.42 18.41
CA THR A 445 12.53 11.76 17.31
C THR A 445 11.95 12.17 15.97
N ARG A 446 12.85 12.32 15.00
CA ARG A 446 12.55 12.68 13.60
C ARG A 446 13.30 11.74 12.65
N PRO A 447 12.86 11.61 11.39
CA PRO A 447 13.71 11.09 10.33
C PRO A 447 15.02 11.88 10.29
N GLU A 448 16.15 11.18 10.25
CA GLU A 448 17.46 11.75 9.94
C GLU A 448 17.75 11.61 8.44
N LYS A 449 17.45 10.43 7.88
CA LYS A 449 17.62 10.11 6.46
C LYS A 449 16.48 9.21 5.99
N VAL A 450 16.01 9.43 4.77
CA VAL A 450 14.98 8.60 4.12
C VAL A 450 15.46 8.17 2.73
N TRP A 451 15.34 6.87 2.47
CA TRP A 451 15.58 6.26 1.17
C TRP A 451 14.30 5.67 0.60
N ILE A 452 14.12 5.81 -0.71
CA ILE A 452 13.08 5.11 -1.49
C ILE A 452 13.79 4.38 -2.62
N ASP A 453 13.55 3.08 -2.75
CA ASP A 453 14.30 2.18 -3.63
C ASP A 453 15.82 2.47 -3.58
N GLY A 454 16.37 2.60 -2.36
CA GLY A 454 17.80 2.79 -2.09
C GLY A 454 18.39 4.15 -2.47
N ALA A 455 17.61 5.05 -3.06
CA ALA A 455 18.03 6.43 -3.34
C ALA A 455 17.75 7.33 -2.14
N LEU A 456 18.76 8.10 -1.71
CA LEU A 456 18.65 9.04 -0.60
C LEU A 456 17.83 10.28 -1.04
N LEU A 457 16.58 10.38 -0.57
CA LEU A 457 15.68 11.48 -0.93
C LEU A 457 15.57 12.56 0.16
N TYR A 458 15.89 12.22 1.41
CA TYR A 458 15.97 13.17 2.50
C TYR A 458 17.23 12.95 3.35
N ASP A 459 17.88 14.04 3.72
CA ASP A 459 18.96 14.05 4.72
C ASP A 459 18.91 15.34 5.54
N SER A 460 18.60 15.23 6.82
CA SER A 460 18.46 16.36 7.75
C SER A 460 19.74 17.21 7.87
N SER A 461 20.90 16.61 7.61
CA SER A 461 22.23 17.24 7.67
C SER A 461 22.66 17.91 6.37
N ASN A 462 21.96 17.67 5.26
CA ASN A 462 22.29 18.21 3.93
C ASN A 462 21.17 19.13 3.41
N PRO A 463 21.35 20.46 3.43
CA PRO A 463 20.35 21.41 2.92
C PRO A 463 19.90 21.18 1.47
N LYS A 464 20.71 20.51 0.63
CA LYS A 464 20.33 20.17 -0.76
C LYS A 464 19.38 18.98 -0.86
N LEU A 465 19.25 18.20 0.21
CA LEU A 465 18.33 17.06 0.36
C LEU A 465 17.29 17.34 1.46
N ARG A 466 16.99 18.63 1.69
CA ARG A 466 15.86 19.11 2.46
C ARG A 466 14.88 19.76 1.49
N PRO A 467 13.94 19.00 0.93
CA PRO A 467 13.08 19.48 -0.15
C PRO A 467 12.10 20.54 0.34
N VAL A 468 12.05 21.65 -0.40
CA VAL A 468 11.06 22.72 -0.27
C VAL A 468 10.30 22.76 -1.60
N SER A 469 8.97 22.84 -1.57
CA SER A 469 8.20 22.89 -2.82
C SER A 469 8.46 24.23 -3.53
N ASP A 470 8.66 24.19 -4.85
CA ASP A 470 8.87 25.41 -5.63
C ASP A 470 7.62 26.30 -5.68
N PHE A 471 6.44 25.68 -5.57
CA PHE A 471 5.16 26.34 -5.33
C PHE A 471 5.15 27.21 -4.06
N GLU A 472 5.88 26.83 -3.00
CA GLU A 472 5.95 27.58 -1.74
C GLU A 472 6.99 28.72 -1.78
N LEU A 473 7.83 28.79 -2.82
CA LEU A 473 8.88 29.80 -2.93
C LEU A 473 8.28 31.20 -3.04
N GLY A 474 8.52 32.00 -1.99
CA GLY A 474 8.07 33.39 -1.93
C GLY A 474 6.68 33.57 -1.34
N GLN A 475 6.05 32.53 -0.80
CA GLN A 475 4.85 32.65 0.03
C GLN A 475 5.24 32.86 1.51
N PRO A 476 5.14 34.07 2.08
CA PRO A 476 5.57 34.31 3.45
C PRO A 476 4.62 33.64 4.44
N GLY A 477 5.16 32.77 5.31
CA GLY A 477 4.39 32.07 6.34
C GLY A 477 3.70 30.78 5.91
N SER A 478 3.72 30.39 4.62
CA SER A 478 3.07 29.15 4.14
C SER A 478 3.79 27.85 4.55
N GLY A 479 5.05 27.93 5.01
CA GLY A 479 5.71 26.84 5.73
C GLY A 479 6.89 26.15 5.05
N ASP A 480 7.97 26.89 4.83
CA ASP A 480 9.28 26.47 5.37
C ASP A 480 10.11 27.74 5.66
N VAL A 481 10.93 27.73 6.71
CA VAL A 481 11.81 28.88 7.00
C VAL A 481 13.07 28.77 6.15
N LYS A 482 13.21 29.72 5.21
CA LYS A 482 14.44 29.94 4.42
C LYS A 482 15.64 30.23 5.31
#